data_AF-A0A816C233-F1
#
_entry.id   AF-A0A816C233-F1
#
_cell.length_a   1.000
_cell.length_b   1.000
_cell.length_c   1.000
_cell.angle_alpha   90.00
_cell.angle_beta   90.00
_cell.angle_gamma   90.00
#
_symmetry.space_group_name_H-M   'P 1'
#
loop_
_entity.id
_entity.type
_entity.pdbx_description
1 polymer ?
#
loop_
_entity_poly.entity_id
_entity_poly.type
_entity_poly.pdbx_seq_one_letter_code
_entity_poly.pdbx_strand_id
1 'polypeptide(L)' 'MHNARIPAGHPESYIEAFANIYRNFARTVRAKKNDEECSSNELGDFSGVKEGVRGMTFIETCVANSRKDNEKWTALKE' A
#
# COMPACT_ATOMS: atom_id res chain seq x y z
N MET A 1 18.09 7.67 7.94
CA MET A 1 16.62 7.84 8.06
C MET A 1 16.04 8.10 6.68
N HIS A 2 15.31 7.14 6.10
CA HIS A 2 14.72 7.31 4.75
C HIS A 2 13.34 8.00 4.81
N ASN A 3 12.49 7.62 5.78
CA ASN A 3 11.09 8.06 5.90
C ASN A 3 10.81 8.98 7.10
N ALA A 4 11.86 9.45 7.80
CA ALA A 4 11.72 10.37 8.92
C ALA A 4 12.12 11.78 8.48
N ARG A 5 11.35 12.76 8.91
CA ARG A 5 11.47 14.19 8.58
C ARG A 5 12.00 14.99 9.75
N ILE A 6 11.75 14.53 10.98
CA ILE A 6 12.12 15.23 12.21
C ILE A 6 12.89 14.30 13.17
N PRO A 7 13.68 14.86 14.10
CA PRO A 7 14.48 14.06 15.03
C PRO A 7 13.64 13.18 15.94
N ALA A 8 14.24 12.10 16.44
CA ALA A 8 13.61 11.22 17.41
C ALA A 8 13.04 12.02 18.61
N GLY A 9 11.81 11.67 19.01
CA GLY A 9 11.08 12.39 20.05
C GLY A 9 10.10 13.44 19.53
N HIS A 10 10.18 13.85 18.26
CA HIS A 10 9.17 14.71 17.64
C HIS A 10 8.14 13.84 16.90
N PRO A 11 6.83 14.04 17.15
CA PRO A 11 5.80 13.18 16.57
C PRO A 11 5.59 13.47 15.09
N GLU A 12 5.73 12.42 14.27
CA GLU A 12 5.18 12.36 12.91
C GLU A 12 3.87 11.60 12.94
N SER A 13 3.00 11.85 11.98
CA SER A 13 1.62 11.39 12.02
C SER A 13 1.09 11.05 10.62
N TYR A 14 -0.22 11.10 10.48
CA TYR A 14 -0.96 10.72 9.28
C TYR A 14 -0.46 11.44 8.01
N ILE A 15 -0.18 12.75 8.08
CA ILE A 15 0.25 13.52 6.91
C ILE A 15 1.64 13.08 6.47
N GLU A 16 2.55 12.85 7.41
CA GLU A 16 3.90 12.38 7.14
C GLU A 16 3.89 10.97 6.53
N ALA A 17 3.03 10.08 7.04
CA ALA A 17 2.82 8.75 6.48
C ALA A 17 2.30 8.82 5.03
N PHE A 18 1.30 9.66 4.74
CA PHE A 18 0.81 9.88 3.39
C PHE A 18 1.89 10.44 2.47
N ALA A 19 2.66 11.43 2.96
CA ALA A 19 3.74 12.03 2.20
C ALA A 19 4.85 11.01 1.84
N ASN A 20 5.06 9.99 2.65
CA ASN A 20 6.00 8.90 2.34
C ASN A 20 5.52 8.07 1.15
N ILE A 21 4.24 7.67 1.12
CA ILE A 21 3.63 6.94 -0.02
C ILE A 21 3.81 7.72 -1.32
N TYR A 22 3.42 9.00 -1.34
CA TYR A 22 3.50 9.84 -2.54
C TYR A 22 4.94 10.08 -2.99
N ARG A 23 5.86 10.29 -2.06
CA ARG A 23 7.26 10.53 -2.38
C ARG A 23 7.89 9.29 -3.03
N ASN A 24 7.64 8.10 -2.51
CA ASN A 24 8.20 6.86 -3.05
C ASN A 24 7.61 6.53 -4.44
N PHE A 25 6.31 6.74 -4.60
CA PHE A 25 5.66 6.66 -5.91
C PHE A 25 6.30 7.63 -6.92
N ALA A 26 6.46 8.90 -6.57
CA ALA A 26 7.02 9.92 -7.46
C ALA A 26 8.48 9.62 -7.85
N ARG A 27 9.27 9.09 -6.91
CA ARG A 27 10.65 8.65 -7.19
C ARG A 27 10.68 7.48 -8.17
N THR A 28 9.81 6.50 -7.98
CA THR A 28 9.70 5.34 -8.88
C THR A 28 9.30 5.76 -10.29
N VAL A 29 8.35 6.70 -10.42
CA VAL A 29 7.96 7.28 -11.72
C VAL A 29 9.14 7.99 -12.38
N ARG A 30 9.92 8.76 -11.62
CA ARG A 30 11.07 9.51 -12.14
C ARG A 30 12.19 8.60 -12.62
N ALA A 31 12.57 7.60 -11.82
CA ALA A 31 13.60 6.64 -12.18
C ALA A 31 13.20 5.87 -13.45
N LYS A 32 11.94 5.41 -13.54
CA LYS A 32 11.41 4.79 -14.76
C LYS A 32 11.45 5.72 -15.98
N LYS A 33 11.18 7.01 -15.80
CA LYS A 33 11.24 8.00 -16.89
C LYS A 33 12.68 8.23 -17.40
N ASN A 34 13.66 8.07 -16.52
CA ASN A 34 15.08 8.31 -16.83
C ASN A 34 15.85 7.03 -17.19
N ASP A 35 15.18 5.88 -17.32
CA ASP A 35 15.81 4.56 -17.47
C ASP A 35 16.83 4.24 -16.35
N GLU A 36 16.60 4.77 -15.15
CA GLU A 36 17.40 4.50 -13.95
C GLU A 36 16.83 3.30 -13.19
N GLU A 37 17.70 2.48 -12.59
CA GLU A 37 17.26 1.46 -11.63
C GLU A 37 16.67 2.15 -10.39
N CYS A 38 15.41 1.85 -10.08
CA CYS A 38 14.85 2.22 -8.79
C CYS A 38 15.59 1.46 -7.69
N SER A 39 15.98 2.17 -6.62
CA SER A 39 16.55 1.49 -5.46
C SER A 39 15.53 0.52 -4.85
N SER A 40 16.01 -0.60 -4.28
CA SER A 40 15.18 -1.61 -3.61
C SER A 40 14.32 -1.05 -2.47
N ASN A 41 14.69 0.13 -1.95
CA ASN A 41 13.99 0.80 -0.86
C ASN A 41 12.82 1.68 -1.36
N GLU A 42 12.79 2.02 -2.65
CA GLU A 42 11.73 2.81 -3.29
C GLU A 42 10.74 1.92 -4.04
N LEU A 43 11.23 0.81 -4.61
CA LEU A 43 10.41 -0.21 -5.23
C LEU A 43 9.61 -0.97 -4.16
N GLY A 44 8.29 -0.72 -4.15
CA GLY A 44 7.36 -1.48 -3.31
C GLY A 44 7.01 -0.83 -1.97
N ASP A 45 7.56 0.34 -1.62
CA ASP A 45 7.14 1.13 -0.44
C ASP A 45 5.93 2.05 -0.78
N PHE A 46 5.00 1.53 -1.59
CA PHE A 46 3.67 2.04 -1.88
C PHE A 46 2.81 0.92 -2.50
N SER A 47 1.49 0.96 -2.27
CA SER A 47 0.57 -0.05 -2.82
C SER A 47 0.35 0.11 -4.32
N GLY A 48 0.35 -1.01 -5.04
CA GLY A 48 0.07 -1.07 -6.47
C GLY A 48 -1.33 -1.59 -6.77
N VAL A 49 -1.54 -1.90 -8.05
CA VAL A 49 -2.83 -2.40 -8.55
C VAL A 49 -3.20 -3.76 -7.95
N LYS A 50 -2.20 -4.63 -7.70
CA LYS A 50 -2.44 -5.97 -7.14
C LYS A 50 -3.02 -5.89 -5.73
N GLU A 51 -2.47 -5.02 -4.88
CA GLU A 51 -2.97 -4.77 -3.53
C GLU A 51 -4.38 -4.17 -3.56
N GLY A 52 -4.65 -3.27 -4.52
CA GLY A 52 -5.98 -2.70 -4.75
C GLY A 52 -7.02 -3.75 -5.14
N VAL A 53 -6.72 -4.60 -6.13
CA VAL A 53 -7.61 -5.69 -6.56
C VAL A 53 -7.87 -6.66 -5.42
N ARG A 54 -6.83 -7.07 -4.67
CA ARG A 54 -6.98 -7.92 -3.50
C ARG A 54 -7.91 -7.32 -2.45
N GLY A 55 -7.87 -6.00 -2.24
CA GLY A 55 -8.79 -5.28 -1.36
C GLY A 55 -10.24 -5.37 -1.83
N MET A 56 -10.48 -5.23 -3.13
CA MET A 56 -11.82 -5.40 -3.71
C MET A 56 -12.34 -6.83 -3.57
N THR A 57 -11.48 -7.83 -3.81
CA THR A 57 -11.83 -9.24 -3.63
C THR A 57 -12.20 -9.54 -2.18
N PHE A 58 -11.52 -8.92 -1.22
CA PHE A 58 -11.85 -9.03 0.20
C PHE A 58 -13.25 -8.47 0.50
N ILE A 59 -13.55 -7.26 0.03
CA ILE A 59 -14.88 -6.64 0.23
C ILE A 59 -15.98 -7.52 -0.38
N GLU A 60 -15.80 -7.98 -1.62
CA GLU A 60 -16.77 -8.85 -2.28
C GLU A 60 -16.98 -10.16 -1.50
N THR A 61 -15.89 -10.79 -1.06
CA THR A 61 -15.94 -12.05 -0.29
C THR A 61 -16.67 -11.85 1.03
N CYS A 62 -16.42 -10.76 1.76
CA CYS A 62 -17.13 -10.44 2.99
C CYS A 62 -18.62 -10.23 2.77
N VAL A 63 -19.01 -9.48 1.73
CA VAL A 63 -20.42 -9.23 1.40
C VAL A 63 -21.13 -10.52 0.95
N ALA A 64 -20.45 -11.37 0.19
CA ALA A 64 -21.00 -12.66 -0.20
C ALA A 64 -21.17 -13.60 0.99
N ASN A 65 -20.19 -13.63 1.90
CA ASN A 65 -20.25 -14.44 3.12
C ASN A 65 -21.36 -13.97 4.07
N SER A 66 -21.58 -12.65 4.21
CA SER A 66 -22.61 -12.11 5.11
C SER A 66 -24.04 -12.50 4.76
N ARG A 67 -24.27 -13.02 3.54
CA ARG A 67 -25.58 -13.51 3.06
C ARG A 67 -25.76 -15.02 3.28
N LYS A 68 -24.76 -15.71 3.83
CA LYS A 68 -24.81 -17.14 4.14
C LYS A 68 -25.16 -17.33 5.61
N ASP A 69 -26.14 -18.17 5.90
CA ASP A 69 -26.64 -18.31 7.28
C ASP A 69 -25.65 -19.01 8.24
N ASN A 70 -24.91 -20.00 7.74
CA ASN A 70 -24.11 -20.90 8.59
C ASN A 70 -22.60 -20.89 8.31
N GLU A 71 -22.11 -20.06 7.39
CA GLU A 71 -20.67 -19.99 7.06
C GLU A 71 -20.02 -18.77 7.72
N LYS A 72 -19.19 -18.99 8.74
CA LYS A 72 -18.43 -17.91 9.42
C LYS A 72 -17.10 -17.58 8.76
N TRP A 73 -16.54 -18.52 8.01
CA TRP A 73 -15.25 -18.37 7.34
C TRP A 73 -15.41 -18.74 5.87
N THR A 74 -14.75 -17.98 5.00
CA THR A 74 -14.69 -18.27 3.57
C THR A 74 -13.30 -17.88 3.08
N ALA A 75 -12.69 -18.73 2.25
CA ALA A 75 -11.41 -18.42 1.64
C ALA A 75 -11.55 -17.19 0.74
N LEU A 76 -10.52 -16.35 0.71
CA LEU A 76 -10.45 -15.25 -0.25
C LEU A 76 -10.39 -15.87 -1.65
N LYS A 77 -11.25 -15.41 -2.56
CA LYS A 77 -11.15 -15.80 -3.97
C LYS A 77 -9.80 -15.31 -4.52
N GLU A 78 -9.16 -16.10 -5.39
CA GLU A 78 -7.94 -15.69 -6.10
C GLU A 78 -8.23 -14.67 -7.20
#